data_AF-A0A5D8ZZ96-F1
#
_entry.id   AF-A0A5D8ZZ96-F1
#
_cell.length_a   1.000
_cell.length_b   1.000
_cell.length_c   1.000
_cell.angle_alpha   90.00
_cell.angle_beta   90.00
_cell.angle_gamma   90.00
#
_symmetry.space_group_name_H-M   'P 1'
#
loop_
_entity.id
_entity.type
_entity.pdbx_description
1 polymer ?
#
loop_
_entity_poly.entity_id
_entity_poly.type
_entity_poly.pdbx_seq_one_letter_code
_entity_poly.pdbx_strand_id
1 'polypeptide(L)'
;MMKLKQKTFTDSYLRNLTLYVFTAIICGALTGYYFPEVSKHLETVSSYFFMLLEVLIIPVIFIAVTYGVSYIFSTENAIKIVSQMVIYFLIITSISILLGIGAGLLLKPGADTGIIISSHKALPERFLAKTTNPLHISNYVLFLLISISAGILLGLSKKKDNILKGLDAGRNLFFKLIKYVYIFLPVVIFCNIAYGISVYGINTLLPLSKIVATVYLTSVFFIFGILGVITAYFKINLWDFLISIKEEIILVIATSSSKTAFPVIFDKMESQGYDRKILRLIIPLGYNFNLAGACIYLSISCIFLIQFYNIQLTLKDYFWLFITISIASKTASGVPGSGFLALMFTLSRFGKIPTTDLALLYSVDRFMNEARSVTNFIGITVSAAIISKLNQNTISLKNDVS
;
A
#
# COMPACT_ATOMS: atom_id res chain seq x y z
N MET A 1 33.33 -13.66 -13.08
CA MET A 1 33.58 -13.58 -11.62
C MET A 1 32.24 -13.45 -10.91
N MET A 2 31.72 -14.55 -10.38
CA MET A 2 30.38 -14.67 -9.80
C MET A 2 30.35 -13.87 -8.49
N LYS A 3 29.59 -12.75 -8.43
CA LYS A 3 29.41 -11.97 -7.19
C LYS A 3 28.79 -12.90 -6.14
N LEU A 4 29.61 -13.33 -5.18
CA LEU A 4 29.17 -14.09 -4.02
C LEU A 4 28.02 -13.35 -3.35
N LYS A 5 26.87 -14.02 -3.30
CA LYS A 5 25.64 -13.59 -2.63
C LYS A 5 26.00 -13.21 -1.18
N GLN A 6 26.00 -11.91 -0.86
CA GLN A 6 26.28 -11.45 0.50
C GLN A 6 25.22 -12.02 1.44
N LYS A 7 25.59 -13.06 2.21
CA LYS A 7 24.78 -13.59 3.29
C LYS A 7 24.65 -12.51 4.36
N THR A 8 23.51 -11.85 4.42
CA THR A 8 23.15 -11.02 5.57
C THR A 8 22.78 -11.93 6.74
N PHE A 9 23.17 -11.54 7.95
CA PHE A 9 22.97 -12.25 9.24
C PHE A 9 21.53 -12.72 9.52
N THR A 10 20.59 -12.28 8.70
CA THR A 10 19.15 -12.55 8.67
C THR A 10 18.74 -13.89 8.05
N ASP A 11 19.65 -14.65 7.42
CA ASP A 11 19.33 -15.89 6.69
C ASP A 11 18.85 -17.08 7.56
N SER A 12 18.90 -17.00 8.89
CA SER A 12 18.38 -18.06 9.78
C SER A 12 17.07 -17.68 10.49
N TYR A 13 16.92 -16.44 10.96
CA TYR A 13 15.68 -15.99 11.61
C TYR A 13 14.59 -15.59 10.59
N LEU A 14 14.95 -14.96 9.45
CA LEU A 14 13.99 -14.71 8.36
C LEU A 14 13.55 -16.00 7.66
N ARG A 15 14.40 -17.03 7.65
CA ARG A 15 14.08 -18.35 7.06
C ARG A 15 12.95 -19.06 7.81
N ASN A 16 12.86 -18.84 9.12
CA ASN A 16 11.79 -19.34 9.98
C ASN A 16 10.70 -18.29 10.27
N LEU A 17 10.88 -17.03 9.83
CA LEU A 17 9.88 -15.98 10.02
C LEU A 17 8.55 -16.35 9.36
N THR A 18 8.58 -16.97 8.18
CA THR A 18 7.37 -17.48 7.53
C THR A 18 6.63 -18.49 8.43
N LEU A 19 7.35 -19.38 9.10
CA LEU A 19 6.75 -20.34 10.04
C LEU A 19 6.16 -19.62 11.26
N TYR A 20 6.90 -18.69 11.88
CA TYR A 20 6.40 -17.95 13.03
C TYR A 20 5.17 -17.10 12.70
N VAL A 21 5.16 -16.47 11.52
CA VAL A 21 4.02 -15.69 11.03
C VAL A 21 2.82 -16.60 10.80
N PHE A 22 3.01 -17.76 10.17
CA PHE A 22 1.92 -18.69 9.91
C PHE A 22 1.31 -19.24 11.21
N THR A 23 2.16 -19.64 12.16
CA THR A 23 1.72 -20.06 13.49
C THR A 23 0.98 -18.93 14.21
N ALA A 24 1.49 -17.70 14.15
CA ALA A 24 0.83 -16.54 14.75
C ALA A 24 -0.56 -16.26 14.15
N ILE A 25 -0.74 -16.42 12.84
CA ILE A 25 -2.04 -16.27 12.17
C ILE A 25 -3.03 -17.32 12.68
N ILE A 26 -2.63 -18.60 12.72
CA ILE A 26 -3.52 -19.69 13.17
C ILE A 26 -3.88 -19.49 14.64
N CYS A 27 -2.89 -19.27 15.50
CA CYS A 27 -3.13 -19.03 16.92
C CYS A 27 -4.00 -17.80 17.14
N GLY A 28 -3.74 -16.70 16.41
CA GLY A 28 -4.53 -15.47 16.51
C GLY A 28 -5.97 -15.72 16.11
N ALA A 29 -6.20 -16.48 15.04
CA ALA A 29 -7.55 -16.80 14.59
C ALA A 29 -8.34 -17.62 15.63
N LEU A 30 -7.70 -18.64 16.20
CA LEU A 30 -8.30 -19.45 17.27
C LEU A 30 -8.59 -18.61 18.52
N THR A 31 -7.65 -17.75 18.94
CA THR A 31 -7.85 -16.87 20.10
C THR A 31 -8.98 -15.86 19.86
N GLY A 32 -9.05 -15.27 18.67
CA GLY A 32 -10.13 -14.34 18.30
C GLY A 32 -11.52 -14.98 18.32
N TYR A 33 -11.61 -16.27 17.96
CA TYR A 33 -12.86 -17.02 17.96
C TYR A 33 -13.28 -17.50 19.35
N TYR A 34 -12.37 -18.15 20.09
CA TYR A 34 -12.68 -18.76 21.38
C TYR A 34 -12.62 -17.77 22.57
N PHE A 35 -11.82 -16.71 22.47
CA PHE A 35 -11.61 -15.72 23.53
C PHE A 35 -11.81 -14.28 23.03
N PRO A 36 -13.02 -13.91 22.59
CA PRO A 36 -13.28 -12.61 21.96
C PRO A 36 -13.09 -11.43 22.93
N GLU A 37 -13.43 -11.58 24.22
CA GLU A 37 -13.25 -10.54 25.24
C GLU A 37 -11.79 -10.13 25.40
N VAL A 38 -10.88 -11.10 25.51
CA VAL A 38 -9.43 -10.85 25.59
C VAL A 38 -8.91 -10.25 24.29
N SER A 39 -9.40 -10.75 23.15
CA SER A 39 -8.94 -10.35 21.82
C SER A 39 -9.26 -8.90 21.46
N LYS A 40 -10.35 -8.33 21.98
CA LYS A 40 -10.67 -6.90 21.82
C LYS A 40 -9.56 -6.00 22.40
N HIS A 41 -8.95 -6.41 23.52
CA HIS A 41 -7.85 -5.64 24.14
C HIS A 41 -6.51 -5.77 23.41
N LEU A 42 -6.35 -6.77 22.54
CA LEU A 42 -5.12 -6.97 21.76
C LEU A 42 -4.95 -5.89 20.66
N GLU A 43 -5.99 -5.12 20.34
CA GLU A 43 -5.92 -3.97 19.43
C GLU A 43 -4.81 -3.01 19.84
N THR A 44 -4.72 -2.71 21.14
CA THR A 44 -3.80 -1.73 21.70
C THR A 44 -2.35 -2.09 21.40
N VAL A 45 -1.98 -3.36 21.53
CA VAL A 45 -0.63 -3.87 21.23
C VAL A 45 -0.29 -3.66 19.75
N SER A 46 -1.20 -4.04 18.86
CA SER A 46 -0.99 -3.88 17.42
C SER A 46 -0.93 -2.41 17.00
N SER A 47 -1.76 -1.56 17.60
CA SER A 47 -1.80 -0.12 17.35
C SER A 47 -0.51 0.58 17.76
N TYR A 48 0.01 0.31 18.95
CA TYR A 48 1.29 0.90 19.39
C TYR A 48 2.47 0.42 18.55
N PHE A 49 2.48 -0.85 18.15
CA PHE A 49 3.52 -1.35 17.25
C PHE A 49 3.51 -0.61 15.91
N PHE A 50 2.34 -0.42 15.31
CA PHE A 50 2.25 0.33 14.05
C PHE A 50 2.63 1.79 14.23
N MET A 51 2.24 2.44 15.34
CA MET A 51 2.66 3.81 15.65
C MET A 51 4.19 3.92 15.77
N LEU A 52 4.84 2.98 16.47
CA LEU A 52 6.30 2.93 16.58
C LEU A 52 6.95 2.74 15.20
N LEU A 53 6.44 1.79 14.41
CA LEU A 53 6.95 1.52 13.07
C LEU A 53 6.78 2.75 12.16
N GLU A 54 5.66 3.45 12.29
CA GLU A 54 5.30 4.64 11.55
C GLU A 54 6.34 5.77 11.79
N VAL A 55 6.70 6.02 13.06
CA VAL A 55 7.75 6.98 13.44
C VAL A 55 9.11 6.60 12.87
N LEU A 56 9.44 5.30 12.78
CA LEU A 56 10.71 4.83 12.21
C LEU A 56 10.76 4.92 10.68
N ILE A 57 9.64 4.70 10.00
CA ILE A 57 9.57 4.72 8.53
C ILE A 57 9.68 6.15 7.98
N ILE A 58 9.13 7.16 8.67
CA ILE A 58 9.13 8.55 8.22
C ILE A 58 10.56 9.05 7.90
N PRO A 59 11.55 9.00 8.82
CA PRO A 59 12.93 9.40 8.53
C PRO A 59 13.58 8.59 7.39
N VAL A 60 13.24 7.30 7.26
CA VAL A 60 13.76 6.47 6.16
C VAL A 60 13.22 6.96 4.82
N ILE A 61 11.93 7.29 4.73
CA ILE A 61 11.32 7.90 3.53
C ILE A 61 12.02 9.22 3.21
N PHE A 62 12.25 10.08 4.21
CA PHE A 62 12.94 11.35 4.02
C PHE A 62 14.29 11.16 3.34
N ILE A 63 15.11 10.29 3.93
CA ILE A 63 16.47 10.05 3.47
C ILE A 63 16.44 9.42 2.08
N ALA A 64 15.57 8.42 1.86
CA ALA A 64 15.46 7.75 0.57
C ALA A 64 15.07 8.73 -0.54
N VAL A 65 14.02 9.53 -0.34
CA VAL A 65 13.54 10.51 -1.34
C VAL A 65 14.58 11.60 -1.56
N THR A 66 15.10 12.22 -0.49
CA THR A 66 16.12 13.28 -0.58
C THR A 66 17.34 12.77 -1.36
N TYR A 67 17.81 11.56 -1.04
CA TYR A 67 18.91 10.93 -1.75
C TYR A 67 18.58 10.66 -3.22
N GLY A 68 17.45 10.00 -3.49
CA GLY A 68 17.03 9.63 -4.84
C GLY A 68 16.87 10.85 -5.74
N VAL A 69 16.18 11.88 -5.25
CA VAL A 69 15.96 13.15 -5.95
C VAL A 69 17.29 13.88 -6.18
N SER A 70 18.17 13.98 -5.17
CA SER A 70 19.46 14.67 -5.32
C SER A 70 20.38 14.03 -6.38
N TYR A 71 20.26 12.72 -6.59
CA TYR A 71 21.03 12.01 -7.61
C TYR A 71 20.40 12.17 -8.99
N ILE A 72 19.07 12.08 -9.07
CA ILE A 72 18.35 12.17 -10.34
C ILE A 72 18.46 13.56 -10.92
N PHE A 73 18.33 14.63 -10.13
CA PHE A 73 18.45 16.01 -10.62
C PHE A 73 19.87 16.38 -11.11
N SER A 74 20.90 15.61 -10.76
CA SER A 74 22.24 15.77 -11.35
C SER A 74 22.47 14.93 -12.62
N THR A 75 21.45 14.19 -13.08
CA THR A 75 21.56 13.28 -14.22
C THR A 75 20.85 13.89 -15.42
N GLU A 76 21.44 13.84 -16.62
CA GLU A 76 20.84 14.37 -17.86
C GLU A 76 19.44 13.79 -18.16
N ASN A 77 19.15 12.57 -17.69
CA ASN A 77 17.89 11.86 -17.93
C ASN A 77 16.83 12.04 -16.83
N ALA A 78 16.99 13.02 -15.92
CA ALA A 78 16.09 13.22 -14.78
C ALA A 78 14.61 13.32 -15.17
N ILE A 79 14.33 14.21 -16.13
CA ILE A 79 12.97 14.52 -16.59
C ILE A 79 12.31 13.29 -17.19
N LYS A 80 13.07 12.46 -17.94
CA LYS A 80 12.59 11.21 -18.53
C LYS A 80 12.17 10.19 -17.47
N ILE A 81 12.98 10.01 -16.42
CA ILE A 81 12.66 9.05 -15.35
C ILE A 81 11.39 9.49 -14.60
N VAL A 82 11.32 10.78 -14.25
CA VAL A 82 10.17 11.35 -13.52
C VAL A 82 8.91 11.28 -14.37
N SER A 83 8.98 11.63 -15.66
CA SER A 83 7.81 11.58 -16.54
C SER A 83 7.31 10.15 -16.77
N GLN A 84 8.22 9.18 -16.98
CA GLN A 84 7.87 7.76 -17.05
C GLN A 84 7.14 7.29 -15.79
N MET A 85 7.62 7.67 -14.62
CA MET A 85 6.99 7.32 -13.34
C MET A 85 5.61 7.94 -13.20
N VAL A 86 5.45 9.24 -13.46
CA VAL A 86 4.16 9.93 -13.35
C VAL A 86 3.14 9.33 -14.32
N ILE A 87 3.53 9.11 -15.57
CA ILE A 87 2.67 8.49 -16.59
C ILE A 87 2.27 7.08 -16.16
N TYR A 88 3.22 6.27 -15.70
CA TYR A 88 2.95 4.92 -15.23
C TYR A 88 1.96 4.93 -14.05
N PHE A 89 2.17 5.80 -13.05
CA PHE A 89 1.27 5.91 -11.90
C PHE A 89 -0.14 6.31 -12.32
N LEU A 90 -0.29 7.33 -13.18
CA LEU A 90 -1.60 7.76 -13.66
C LEU A 90 -2.34 6.66 -14.44
N ILE A 91 -1.63 5.93 -15.30
CA ILE A 91 -2.20 4.83 -16.07
C ILE A 91 -2.65 3.72 -15.13
N ILE A 92 -1.78 3.25 -14.23
CA ILE A 92 -2.11 2.17 -13.30
C ILE A 92 -3.26 2.55 -12.37
N THR A 93 -3.28 3.76 -11.83
CA THR A 93 -4.41 4.22 -11.00
C THR A 93 -5.70 4.25 -11.80
N SER A 94 -5.67 4.72 -13.04
CA SER A 94 -6.86 4.78 -13.91
C SER A 94 -7.39 3.38 -14.22
N ILE A 95 -6.51 2.45 -14.61
CA ILE A 95 -6.87 1.06 -14.87
C ILE A 95 -7.45 0.42 -13.60
N SER A 96 -6.86 0.66 -12.43
CA SER A 96 -7.32 0.12 -11.15
C SER A 96 -8.73 0.60 -10.79
N ILE A 97 -9.03 1.89 -11.03
CA ILE A 97 -10.35 2.48 -10.77
C ILE A 97 -11.39 1.87 -11.71
N LEU A 98 -11.10 1.85 -13.02
CA LEU A 98 -11.99 1.28 -14.04
C LEU A 98 -12.25 -0.20 -13.80
N LEU A 99 -11.22 -0.96 -13.45
CA LEU A 99 -11.33 -2.37 -13.12
C LEU A 99 -12.22 -2.56 -11.89
N GLY A 100 -12.03 -1.77 -10.83
CA GLY A 100 -12.87 -1.83 -9.63
C GLY A 100 -14.34 -1.47 -9.91
N ILE A 101 -14.60 -0.43 -10.72
CA ILE A 101 -15.97 -0.07 -11.14
C ILE A 101 -16.59 -1.21 -11.95
N GLY A 102 -15.87 -1.72 -12.96
CA GLY A 102 -16.33 -2.80 -13.81
C GLY A 102 -16.62 -4.08 -13.03
N ALA A 103 -15.73 -4.48 -12.13
CA ALA A 103 -15.93 -5.64 -11.26
C ALA A 103 -17.14 -5.47 -10.33
N GLY A 104 -17.31 -4.29 -9.74
CA GLY A 104 -18.49 -3.98 -8.93
C GLY A 104 -19.80 -4.07 -9.71
N LEU A 105 -19.82 -3.58 -10.96
CA LEU A 105 -21.00 -3.66 -11.82
C LEU A 105 -21.31 -5.09 -12.28
N LEU A 106 -20.28 -5.89 -12.55
CA LEU A 106 -20.42 -7.25 -13.05
C LEU A 106 -20.80 -8.25 -11.95
N LEU A 107 -20.11 -8.20 -10.80
CA LEU A 107 -20.31 -9.13 -9.68
C LEU A 107 -21.46 -8.70 -8.78
N LYS A 108 -21.91 -7.45 -8.88
CA LYS A 108 -23.03 -6.86 -8.12
C LYS A 108 -22.95 -7.13 -6.62
N PRO A 109 -21.86 -6.76 -5.93
CA PRO A 109 -21.68 -7.14 -4.53
C PRO A 109 -22.68 -6.50 -3.57
N GLY A 110 -23.31 -5.38 -3.94
CA GLY A 110 -24.29 -4.67 -3.09
C GLY A 110 -25.75 -4.99 -3.40
N ALA A 111 -26.03 -5.79 -4.43
CA ALA A 111 -27.39 -6.23 -4.73
C ALA A 111 -27.79 -7.41 -3.84
N ASP A 112 -29.06 -7.44 -3.42
CA ASP A 112 -29.70 -8.56 -2.70
C ASP A 112 -28.97 -9.00 -1.43
N THR A 113 -28.42 -8.05 -0.68
CA THR A 113 -27.64 -8.34 0.53
C THR A 113 -28.49 -8.91 1.69
N GLY A 114 -29.82 -8.77 1.62
CA GLY A 114 -30.74 -9.19 2.69
C GLY A 114 -30.64 -8.34 3.96
N ILE A 115 -29.88 -7.24 3.93
CA ILE A 115 -29.68 -6.33 5.06
C ILE A 115 -30.75 -5.23 5.00
N ILE A 116 -31.51 -5.07 6.09
CA ILE A 116 -32.51 -4.01 6.21
C ILE A 116 -31.80 -2.69 6.58
N ILE A 117 -32.08 -1.62 5.85
CA ILE A 117 -31.41 -0.30 5.92
C ILE A 117 -31.60 0.42 7.29
N SER A 118 -32.38 -0.15 8.22
CA SER A 118 -32.70 0.44 9.52
C SER A 118 -31.73 0.11 10.66
N SER A 119 -30.65 -0.65 10.43
CA SER A 119 -29.63 -0.91 11.47
C SER A 119 -28.64 0.27 11.56
N HIS A 120 -29.04 1.34 12.24
CA HIS A 120 -28.15 2.46 12.58
C HIS A 120 -27.05 1.99 13.56
N LYS A 121 -25.96 1.41 13.04
CA LYS A 121 -24.72 1.25 13.80
C LYS A 121 -23.94 2.57 13.70
N ALA A 122 -23.78 3.25 14.83
CA ALA A 122 -22.95 4.45 14.89
C ALA A 122 -21.49 4.12 14.52
N LEU A 123 -20.83 4.99 13.75
CA LEU A 123 -19.39 4.89 13.54
C LEU A 123 -18.64 5.12 14.87
N PRO A 124 -17.47 4.47 15.08
CA PRO A 124 -16.62 4.79 16.21
C PRO A 124 -16.23 6.29 16.24
N GLU A 125 -16.23 6.92 17.41
CA GLU A 125 -15.97 8.37 17.59
C GLU A 125 -14.67 8.86 16.93
N ARG A 126 -13.66 7.99 16.81
CA ARG A 126 -12.38 8.29 16.15
C ARG A 126 -12.53 8.72 14.67
N PHE A 127 -13.62 8.32 14.00
CA PHE A 127 -13.93 8.71 12.62
C PHE A 127 -14.93 9.88 12.53
N LEU A 128 -15.59 10.23 13.64
CA LEU A 128 -16.49 11.38 13.76
C LEU A 128 -15.74 12.68 14.11
N ALA A 129 -14.45 12.58 14.44
CA ALA A 129 -13.60 13.74 14.70
C ALA A 129 -13.41 14.61 13.43
N LYS A 130 -14.26 15.64 13.31
CA LYS A 130 -14.10 16.90 12.57
C LYS A 130 -12.97 16.91 11.52
N THR A 131 -13.26 16.45 10.30
CA THR A 131 -12.51 16.90 9.11
C THR A 131 -13.16 18.17 8.57
N THR A 132 -13.04 19.29 9.30
CA THR A 132 -13.54 20.61 8.86
C THR A 132 -12.63 21.28 7.83
N ASN A 133 -11.47 20.70 7.52
CA ASN A 133 -10.57 21.22 6.49
C ASN A 133 -10.64 20.37 5.22
N PRO A 134 -11.18 20.91 4.10
CA PRO A 134 -11.22 20.22 2.81
C PRO A 134 -9.83 19.99 2.19
N LEU A 135 -8.78 20.53 2.82
CA LEU A 135 -7.37 20.50 2.43
C LEU A 135 -6.50 19.83 3.51
N HIS A 136 -6.99 18.81 4.22
CA HIS A 136 -6.10 17.98 5.05
C HIS A 136 -5.11 17.22 4.16
N ILE A 137 -4.02 17.89 3.82
CA ILE A 137 -2.81 17.27 3.28
C ILE A 137 -2.29 16.39 4.41
N SER A 138 -2.15 15.10 4.17
CA SER A 138 -1.57 14.21 5.16
C SER A 138 -0.17 14.69 5.52
N ASN A 139 0.21 14.58 6.80
CA ASN A 139 1.57 14.94 7.26
C ASN A 139 2.64 14.22 6.42
N TYR A 140 2.31 13.05 5.85
CA TYR A 140 3.11 12.31 4.89
C TYR A 140 3.38 13.04 3.58
N VAL A 141 2.34 13.58 2.93
CA VAL A 141 2.48 14.29 1.67
C VAL A 141 3.31 15.56 1.88
N LEU A 142 3.07 16.29 2.98
CA LEU A 142 3.88 17.45 3.34
C LEU A 142 5.36 17.06 3.54
N PHE A 143 5.61 16.00 4.30
CA PHE A 143 6.95 15.51 4.56
C PHE A 143 7.66 15.02 3.28
N LEU A 144 6.91 14.40 2.37
CA LEU A 144 7.41 13.99 1.05
C LEU A 144 7.74 15.20 0.17
N LEU A 145 6.90 16.24 0.15
CA LEU A 145 7.20 17.49 -0.56
C LEU A 145 8.47 18.14 -0.01
N ILE A 146 8.64 18.19 1.31
CA ILE A 146 9.87 18.67 1.95
C ILE A 146 11.08 17.81 1.54
N SER A 147 10.93 16.49 1.48
CA SER A 147 11.99 15.56 1.07
C SER A 147 12.41 15.77 -0.39
N ILE A 148 11.44 16.02 -1.29
CA ILE A 148 11.71 16.33 -2.70
C ILE A 148 12.44 17.67 -2.80
N SER A 149 11.94 18.72 -2.16
CA SER A 149 12.55 20.05 -2.17
C SER A 149 13.98 20.01 -1.62
N ALA A 150 14.19 19.32 -0.50
CA ALA A 150 15.52 19.09 0.08
C ALA A 150 16.42 18.32 -0.89
N GLY A 151 15.90 17.31 -1.57
CA GLY A 151 16.62 16.55 -2.59
C GLY A 151 17.05 17.41 -3.79
N ILE A 152 16.18 18.29 -4.29
CA ILE A 152 16.49 19.21 -5.39
C ILE A 152 17.60 20.18 -4.97
N LEU A 153 17.45 20.84 -3.82
CA LEU A 153 18.45 21.77 -3.29
C LEU A 153 19.81 21.08 -3.06
N LEU A 154 19.79 19.85 -2.54
CA LEU A 154 21.00 19.06 -2.33
C LEU A 154 21.66 18.64 -3.66
N GLY A 155 20.85 18.35 -4.68
CA GLY A 155 21.33 18.04 -6.03
C GLY A 155 22.12 19.18 -6.67
N LEU A 156 21.79 20.43 -6.32
CA LEU A 156 22.47 21.65 -6.79
C LEU A 156 23.69 22.04 -5.91
N SER A 157 23.90 21.38 -4.78
CA SER A 157 24.92 21.76 -3.80
C SER A 157 26.29 21.15 -4.10
N LYS A 158 27.36 21.95 -3.96
CA LYS A 158 28.76 21.47 -4.04
C LYS A 158 29.14 20.53 -2.90
N LYS A 159 28.40 20.53 -1.77
CA LYS A 159 28.65 19.65 -0.61
C LYS A 159 27.81 18.36 -0.64
N LYS A 160 27.16 18.05 -1.76
CA LYS A 160 26.26 16.91 -1.94
C LYS A 160 26.82 15.62 -1.37
N ASP A 161 28.02 15.21 -1.79
CA ASP A 161 28.55 13.88 -1.43
C ASP A 161 28.79 13.70 0.07
N ASN A 162 29.23 14.75 0.77
CA ASN A 162 29.43 14.69 2.22
C ASN A 162 28.10 14.59 2.98
N ILE A 163 27.08 15.33 2.55
CA ILE A 163 25.75 15.26 3.15
C ILE A 163 25.10 13.90 2.86
N LEU A 164 25.23 13.39 1.63
CA LEU A 164 24.69 12.07 1.26
C LEU A 164 25.35 10.95 2.06
N LYS A 165 26.65 11.01 2.34
CA LYS A 165 27.32 10.06 3.25
C LYS A 165 26.71 10.07 4.65
N GLY A 166 26.44 11.26 5.20
CA GLY A 166 25.78 11.41 6.50
C GLY A 166 24.35 10.84 6.50
N LEU A 167 23.57 11.14 5.45
CA LEU A 167 22.23 10.60 5.28
C LEU A 167 22.23 9.08 5.14
N ASP A 168 23.16 8.49 4.36
CA ASP A 168 23.30 7.03 4.24
C ASP A 168 23.64 6.37 5.58
N ALA A 169 24.49 6.99 6.42
CA ALA A 169 24.77 6.51 7.77
C ALA A 169 23.52 6.53 8.66
N GLY A 170 22.76 7.64 8.64
CA GLY A 170 21.50 7.75 9.36
C GLY A 170 20.46 6.72 8.91
N ARG A 171 20.33 6.49 7.59
CA ARG A 171 19.46 5.46 7.04
C ARG A 171 19.84 4.07 7.54
N ASN A 172 21.14 3.75 7.54
CA ASN A 172 21.61 2.45 8.02
C ASN A 172 21.30 2.25 9.51
N LEU A 173 21.33 3.32 10.32
CA LEU A 173 20.88 3.29 11.72
C LEU A 173 19.39 2.96 11.81
N PHE A 174 18.52 3.69 11.09
CA PHE A 174 17.08 3.41 11.08
C PHE A 174 16.76 2.01 10.57
N PHE A 175 17.46 1.52 9.55
CA PHE A 175 17.32 0.13 9.09
C PHE A 175 17.68 -0.89 10.16
N LYS A 176 18.72 -0.67 10.97
CA LYS A 176 19.03 -1.54 12.11
C LYS A 176 17.93 -1.49 13.17
N LEU A 177 17.41 -0.31 13.51
CA LEU A 177 16.31 -0.18 14.45
C LEU A 177 15.05 -0.93 13.99
N ILE A 178 14.70 -0.76 12.71
CA ILE A 178 13.58 -1.47 12.09
C ILE A 178 13.80 -2.98 12.19
N LYS A 179 15.01 -3.49 11.90
CA LYS A 179 15.31 -4.92 12.05
C LYS A 179 15.03 -5.46 13.45
N TYR A 180 15.34 -4.70 14.50
CA TYR A 180 15.03 -5.12 15.88
C TYR A 180 13.54 -5.08 16.18
N VAL A 181 12.82 -4.05 15.73
CA VAL A 181 11.36 -3.96 15.89
C VAL A 181 10.67 -5.16 15.21
N TYR A 182 11.19 -5.62 14.08
CA TYR A 182 10.66 -6.76 13.34
C TYR A 182 10.73 -8.11 14.06
N ILE A 183 11.54 -8.24 15.10
CA ILE A 183 11.59 -9.47 15.90
C ILE A 183 10.25 -9.74 16.58
N PHE A 184 9.53 -8.67 16.97
CA PHE A 184 8.22 -8.73 17.62
C PHE A 184 7.06 -8.93 16.63
N LEU A 185 7.33 -8.96 15.33
CA LEU A 185 6.32 -9.03 14.28
C LEU A 185 5.34 -10.21 14.44
N PRO A 186 5.76 -11.46 14.75
CA PRO A 186 4.82 -12.57 14.93
C PRO A 186 3.80 -12.32 16.05
N VAL A 187 4.22 -11.72 17.17
CA VAL A 187 3.33 -11.38 18.28
C VAL A 187 2.29 -10.34 17.85
N VAL A 188 2.72 -9.34 17.10
CA VAL A 188 1.82 -8.31 16.57
C VAL A 188 0.79 -8.92 15.63
N ILE A 189 1.22 -9.83 14.75
CA ILE A 189 0.33 -10.52 13.80
C ILE A 189 -0.73 -11.32 14.56
N PHE A 190 -0.32 -12.08 15.58
CA PHE A 190 -1.23 -12.79 16.46
C PHE A 190 -2.30 -11.85 17.05
N CYS A 191 -1.87 -10.75 17.68
CA CYS A 191 -2.77 -9.76 18.28
C CYS A 191 -3.75 -9.17 17.27
N ASN A 192 -3.25 -8.85 16.08
CA ASN A 192 -3.99 -8.18 15.01
C ASN A 192 -5.07 -9.10 14.40
N ILE A 193 -4.74 -10.37 14.17
CA ILE A 193 -5.69 -11.38 13.67
C ILE A 193 -6.73 -11.73 14.74
N ALA A 194 -6.31 -11.92 15.99
CA ALA A 194 -7.22 -12.19 17.11
C ALA A 194 -8.25 -11.08 17.29
N TYR A 195 -7.79 -9.82 17.33
CA TYR A 195 -8.66 -8.65 17.37
C TYR A 195 -9.66 -8.65 16.21
N GLY A 196 -9.18 -8.84 14.98
CA GLY A 196 -10.03 -8.85 13.79
C GLY A 196 -11.17 -9.85 13.86
N ILE A 197 -10.89 -11.10 14.23
CA ILE A 197 -11.95 -12.12 14.35
C ILE A 197 -12.93 -11.78 15.49
N SER A 198 -12.43 -11.27 16.61
CA SER A 198 -13.25 -10.98 17.79
C SER A 198 -14.23 -9.82 17.64
N VAL A 199 -13.84 -8.77 16.89
CA VAL A 199 -14.67 -7.57 16.69
C VAL A 199 -15.62 -7.77 15.51
N TYR A 200 -15.12 -8.35 14.43
CA TYR A 200 -15.85 -8.37 13.17
C TYR A 200 -16.73 -9.61 13.00
N GLY A 201 -16.47 -10.72 13.70
CA GLY A 201 -17.32 -11.91 13.79
C GLY A 201 -17.58 -12.66 12.47
N ILE A 202 -17.58 -13.99 12.50
CA ILE A 202 -17.84 -14.82 11.31
C ILE A 202 -19.27 -14.64 10.75
N ASN A 203 -20.26 -14.30 11.58
CA ASN A 203 -21.66 -14.21 11.15
C ASN A 203 -22.01 -12.90 10.42
N THR A 204 -21.33 -11.80 10.74
CA THR A 204 -21.43 -10.50 10.05
C THR A 204 -20.72 -10.50 8.70
N LEU A 205 -19.77 -11.41 8.53
CA LEU A 205 -19.04 -11.65 7.28
C LEU A 205 -19.92 -12.28 6.20
N LEU A 206 -20.94 -13.08 6.52
CA LEU A 206 -21.71 -13.82 5.51
C LEU A 206 -22.45 -12.90 4.51
N PRO A 207 -23.26 -11.91 4.94
CA PRO A 207 -23.93 -10.98 4.02
C PRO A 207 -22.97 -10.05 3.27
N LEU A 208 -21.81 -9.74 3.86
CA LEU A 208 -20.79 -8.83 3.29
C LEU A 208 -19.64 -9.59 2.62
N SER A 209 -19.68 -10.91 2.59
CA SER A 209 -18.64 -11.76 2.02
C SER A 209 -18.51 -11.50 0.53
N LYS A 210 -19.62 -11.15 -0.14
CA LYS A 210 -19.66 -10.85 -1.57
C LYS A 210 -18.81 -9.63 -1.93
N ILE A 211 -18.84 -8.56 -1.13
CA ILE A 211 -17.96 -7.40 -1.36
C ILE A 211 -16.50 -7.76 -1.08
N VAL A 212 -16.22 -8.46 0.02
CA VAL A 212 -14.85 -8.90 0.36
C VAL A 212 -14.30 -9.77 -0.78
N ALA A 213 -15.03 -10.79 -1.22
CA ALA A 213 -14.65 -11.66 -2.32
C ALA A 213 -14.45 -10.87 -3.62
N THR A 214 -15.31 -9.89 -3.92
CA THR A 214 -15.16 -9.03 -5.10
C THR A 214 -13.85 -8.23 -5.06
N VAL A 215 -13.49 -7.66 -3.91
CA VAL A 215 -12.19 -6.98 -3.74
C VAL A 215 -11.02 -7.94 -3.95
N TYR A 216 -11.05 -9.12 -3.32
CA TYR A 216 -9.98 -10.11 -3.45
C TYR A 216 -9.82 -10.61 -4.88
N LEU A 217 -10.92 -11.01 -5.53
CA LEU A 217 -10.91 -11.49 -6.92
C LEU A 217 -10.39 -10.41 -7.88
N THR A 218 -10.82 -9.16 -7.69
CA THR A 218 -10.38 -8.04 -8.52
C THR A 218 -8.90 -7.72 -8.28
N SER A 219 -8.42 -7.77 -7.04
CA SER A 219 -7.01 -7.61 -6.69
C SER A 219 -6.14 -8.70 -7.30
N VAL A 220 -6.57 -9.96 -7.23
CA VAL A 220 -5.87 -11.10 -7.85
C VAL A 220 -5.83 -10.94 -9.36
N PHE A 221 -6.95 -10.58 -9.99
CA PHE A 221 -7.01 -10.30 -11.43
C PHE A 221 -6.13 -9.12 -11.82
N PHE A 222 -6.06 -8.07 -11.00
CA PHE A 222 -5.16 -6.95 -11.23
C PHE A 222 -3.69 -7.39 -11.18
N ILE A 223 -3.30 -8.20 -10.20
CA ILE A 223 -1.92 -8.69 -10.06
C ILE A 223 -1.55 -9.62 -11.22
N PHE A 224 -2.31 -10.69 -11.45
CA PHE A 224 -1.92 -11.71 -12.44
C PHE A 224 -2.35 -11.38 -13.86
N GLY A 225 -3.45 -10.64 -14.04
CA GLY A 225 -3.93 -10.19 -15.35
C GLY A 225 -3.23 -8.91 -15.77
N ILE A 226 -3.53 -7.78 -15.12
CA ILE A 226 -3.03 -6.46 -15.55
C ILE A 226 -1.51 -6.34 -15.36
N LEU A 227 -1.00 -6.53 -14.14
CA LEU A 227 0.45 -6.46 -13.92
C LEU A 227 1.18 -7.63 -14.60
N GLY A 228 0.54 -8.79 -14.76
CA GLY A 228 1.08 -9.92 -15.53
C GLY A 228 1.34 -9.56 -16.99
N VAL A 229 0.37 -8.95 -17.68
CA VAL A 229 0.54 -8.49 -19.07
C VAL A 229 1.63 -7.41 -19.15
N ILE A 230 1.62 -6.45 -18.23
CA ILE A 230 2.61 -5.36 -18.22
C ILE A 230 4.02 -5.91 -17.99
N THR A 231 4.22 -6.77 -16.99
CA THR A 231 5.53 -7.37 -16.69
C THR A 231 6.01 -8.26 -17.82
N ALA A 232 5.12 -9.05 -18.45
CA ALA A 232 5.43 -9.84 -19.64
C ALA A 232 5.93 -8.96 -20.80
N TYR A 233 5.27 -7.82 -21.07
CA TYR A 233 5.71 -6.84 -22.08
C TYR A 233 7.13 -6.33 -21.82
N PHE A 234 7.48 -6.07 -20.56
CA PHE A 234 8.84 -5.67 -20.16
C PHE A 234 9.81 -6.83 -19.95
N LYS A 235 9.45 -8.06 -20.35
CA LYS A 235 10.26 -9.29 -20.18
C LYS A 235 10.66 -9.54 -18.71
N ILE A 236 9.75 -9.31 -17.78
CA ILE A 236 9.90 -9.63 -16.36
C ILE A 236 8.91 -10.77 -16.08
N ASN A 237 9.38 -11.92 -15.59
CA ASN A 237 8.48 -12.99 -15.18
C ASN A 237 7.83 -12.60 -13.84
N LEU A 238 6.51 -12.35 -13.86
CA LEU A 238 5.77 -11.98 -12.65
C LEU A 238 5.87 -13.05 -11.57
N TRP A 239 5.80 -14.34 -11.93
CA TRP A 239 5.81 -15.41 -10.95
C TRP A 239 7.14 -15.48 -10.19
N ASP A 240 8.25 -15.45 -10.92
CA ASP A 240 9.59 -15.41 -10.33
C ASP A 240 9.78 -14.14 -9.50
N PHE A 241 9.25 -13.01 -9.98
CA PHE A 241 9.27 -11.75 -9.23
C PHE A 241 8.53 -11.86 -7.91
N LEU A 242 7.30 -12.38 -7.88
CA LEU A 242 6.50 -12.56 -6.66
C LEU A 242 7.16 -13.54 -5.68
N ILE A 243 7.69 -14.68 -6.18
CA ILE A 243 8.45 -15.63 -5.35
C ILE A 243 9.65 -14.94 -4.73
N SER A 244 10.31 -14.07 -5.49
CA SER A 244 11.50 -13.38 -5.01
C SER A 244 11.18 -12.48 -3.83
N ILE A 245 10.01 -11.81 -3.78
CA ILE A 245 9.60 -10.88 -2.70
C ILE A 245 8.56 -11.49 -1.74
N LYS A 246 8.50 -12.83 -1.64
CA LYS A 246 7.46 -13.53 -0.87
C LYS A 246 7.49 -13.18 0.62
N GLU A 247 8.68 -12.98 1.19
CA GLU A 247 8.83 -12.66 2.61
C GLU A 247 8.18 -11.30 2.91
N GLU A 248 8.37 -10.33 2.02
CA GLU A 248 7.78 -9.00 2.10
C GLU A 248 6.27 -9.03 1.85
N ILE A 249 5.77 -9.88 0.95
CA ILE A 249 4.32 -10.06 0.73
C ILE A 249 3.66 -10.64 1.99
N ILE A 250 4.24 -11.69 2.59
CA ILE A 250 3.73 -12.32 3.82
C ILE A 250 3.66 -11.29 4.95
N LEU A 251 4.70 -10.46 5.08
CA LEU A 251 4.75 -9.35 6.02
C LEU A 251 3.60 -8.36 5.78
N VAL A 252 3.36 -7.95 4.54
CA VAL A 252 2.28 -7.00 4.19
C VAL A 252 0.90 -7.58 4.48
N ILE A 253 0.67 -8.87 4.19
CA ILE A 253 -0.57 -9.58 4.53
C ILE A 253 -0.80 -9.50 6.04
N ALA A 254 0.18 -9.96 6.81
CA ALA A 254 0.03 -10.16 8.24
C ALA A 254 -0.07 -8.85 9.03
N THR A 255 0.50 -7.77 8.49
CA THR A 255 0.38 -6.43 9.06
C THR A 255 -0.76 -5.60 8.49
N SER A 256 -1.37 -6.07 7.39
CA SER A 256 -2.36 -5.34 6.59
C SER A 256 -1.90 -3.93 6.20
N SER A 257 -0.60 -3.72 6.04
CA SER A 257 0.01 -2.41 5.80
C SER A 257 1.07 -2.56 4.71
N SER A 258 0.93 -1.84 3.61
CA SER A 258 1.93 -1.89 2.54
C SER A 258 3.24 -1.24 2.99
N LYS A 259 3.18 -0.25 3.88
CA LYS A 259 4.37 0.48 4.36
C LYS A 259 5.31 -0.36 5.21
N THR A 260 4.87 -1.47 5.78
CA THR A 260 5.74 -2.31 6.62
C THR A 260 6.91 -2.82 5.79
N ALA A 261 6.68 -3.34 4.59
CA ALA A 261 7.73 -3.81 3.71
C ALA A 261 8.66 -2.71 3.13
N PHE A 262 8.32 -1.43 3.29
CA PHE A 262 9.08 -0.29 2.72
C PHE A 262 10.59 -0.33 3.01
N PRO A 263 11.09 -0.65 4.22
CA PRO A 263 12.52 -0.64 4.50
C PRO A 263 13.26 -1.81 3.86
N VAL A 264 12.66 -3.00 3.88
CA VAL A 264 13.31 -4.26 3.48
C VAL A 264 13.37 -4.39 1.96
N ILE A 265 12.37 -3.84 1.26
CA ILE A 265 12.26 -3.98 -0.20
C ILE A 265 13.40 -3.31 -0.97
N PHE A 266 14.04 -2.26 -0.42
CA PHE A 266 15.18 -1.62 -1.07
C PHE A 266 16.37 -2.57 -1.21
N ASP A 267 16.77 -3.21 -0.10
CA ASP A 267 17.91 -4.14 -0.08
C ASP A 267 17.58 -5.38 -0.93
N LYS A 268 16.32 -5.83 -0.90
CA LYS A 268 15.84 -6.96 -1.69
C LYS A 268 15.92 -6.69 -3.19
N MET A 269 15.37 -5.59 -3.67
CA MET A 269 15.38 -5.23 -5.09
C MET A 269 16.80 -4.89 -5.57
N GLU A 270 17.63 -4.24 -4.75
CA GLU A 270 19.04 -4.00 -5.10
C GLU A 270 19.81 -5.31 -5.28
N SER A 271 19.57 -6.32 -4.42
CA SER A 271 20.19 -7.65 -4.55
C SER A 271 19.80 -8.39 -5.84
N GLN A 272 18.69 -8.01 -6.46
CA GLN A 272 18.20 -8.53 -7.73
C GLN A 272 18.73 -7.77 -8.95
N GLY A 273 19.55 -6.73 -8.72
CA GLY A 273 20.18 -5.95 -9.78
C GLY A 273 19.43 -4.69 -10.19
N TYR A 274 18.37 -4.29 -9.49
CA TYR A 274 17.68 -3.02 -9.75
C TYR A 274 18.49 -1.82 -9.21
N ASP A 275 18.45 -0.69 -9.92
CA ASP A 275 19.25 0.49 -9.58
C ASP A 275 18.70 1.17 -8.32
N ARG A 276 19.49 1.12 -7.23
CA ARG A 276 19.09 1.66 -5.94
C ARG A 276 18.68 3.14 -6.00
N LYS A 277 19.26 3.96 -6.87
CA LYS A 277 18.92 5.39 -6.99
C LYS A 277 17.52 5.56 -7.55
N ILE A 278 17.17 4.76 -8.56
CA ILE A 278 15.82 4.75 -9.14
C ILE A 278 14.80 4.24 -8.11
N LEU A 279 15.12 3.14 -7.41
CA LEU A 279 14.25 2.60 -6.36
C LEU A 279 13.97 3.64 -5.25
N ARG A 280 15.01 4.35 -4.78
CA ARG A 280 14.92 5.40 -3.75
C ARG A 280 14.00 6.56 -4.14
N LEU A 281 13.79 6.81 -5.44
CA LEU A 281 12.81 7.78 -5.91
C LEU A 281 11.41 7.18 -6.01
N ILE A 282 11.28 6.05 -6.72
CA ILE A 282 9.98 5.55 -7.17
C ILE A 282 9.19 4.92 -6.04
N ILE A 283 9.84 4.11 -5.20
CA ILE A 283 9.15 3.36 -4.15
C ILE A 283 8.43 4.32 -3.17
N PRO A 284 9.08 5.34 -2.58
CA PRO A 284 8.40 6.25 -1.66
C PRO A 284 7.28 7.07 -2.31
N LEU A 285 7.47 7.49 -3.56
CA LEU A 285 6.43 8.20 -4.31
C LEU A 285 5.24 7.28 -4.64
N GLY A 286 5.51 6.01 -4.95
CA GLY A 286 4.48 5.01 -5.18
C GLY A 286 3.57 4.80 -3.96
N TYR A 287 4.13 4.80 -2.74
CA TYR A 287 3.34 4.69 -1.50
C TYR A 287 2.38 5.85 -1.23
N ASN A 288 2.48 6.95 -1.98
CA ASN A 288 1.61 8.12 -1.87
C ASN A 288 0.76 8.32 -3.14
N PHE A 289 1.27 7.97 -4.31
CA PHE A 289 0.65 8.31 -5.58
C PHE A 289 0.23 7.12 -6.45
N ASN A 290 0.63 5.89 -6.10
CA ASN A 290 0.35 4.66 -6.87
C ASN A 290 -0.25 3.56 -5.97
N LEU A 291 -1.37 3.87 -5.30
CA LEU A 291 -2.08 2.93 -4.46
C LEU A 291 -3.18 2.19 -5.25
N ALA A 292 -2.78 1.31 -6.16
CA ALA A 292 -3.67 0.53 -7.03
C ALA A 292 -4.76 -0.26 -6.27
N GLY A 293 -4.37 -0.96 -5.20
CA GLY A 293 -5.30 -1.66 -4.32
C GLY A 293 -6.28 -0.72 -3.60
N ALA A 294 -5.85 0.51 -3.26
CA ALA A 294 -6.76 1.50 -2.68
C ALA A 294 -7.78 1.97 -3.72
N CYS A 295 -7.37 2.19 -4.97
CA CYS A 295 -8.28 2.51 -6.06
C CYS A 295 -9.34 1.42 -6.29
N ILE A 296 -8.93 0.15 -6.35
CA ILE A 296 -9.85 -1.00 -6.51
C ILE A 296 -10.85 -1.03 -5.36
N TYR A 297 -10.36 -0.93 -4.12
CA TYR A 297 -11.21 -0.89 -2.92
C TYR A 297 -12.21 0.26 -2.96
N LEU A 298 -11.75 1.49 -3.22
CA LEU A 298 -12.62 2.68 -3.25
C LEU A 298 -13.72 2.54 -4.31
N SER A 299 -13.36 2.09 -5.50
CA SER A 299 -14.31 1.84 -6.58
C SER A 299 -15.35 0.80 -6.19
N ILE A 300 -14.93 -0.39 -5.74
CA ILE A 300 -15.85 -1.47 -5.39
C ILE A 300 -16.76 -1.07 -4.24
N SER A 301 -16.23 -0.41 -3.20
CA SER A 301 -17.01 0.08 -2.07
C SER A 301 -18.04 1.13 -2.48
N CYS A 302 -17.70 2.05 -3.39
CA CYS A 302 -18.68 2.99 -3.92
C CYS A 302 -19.78 2.26 -4.70
N ILE A 303 -19.42 1.36 -5.61
CA ILE A 303 -20.40 0.60 -6.41
C ILE A 303 -21.28 -0.29 -5.53
N PHE A 304 -20.71 -0.89 -4.48
CA PHE A 304 -21.46 -1.62 -3.48
C PHE A 304 -22.56 -0.75 -2.85
N LEU A 305 -22.22 0.45 -2.36
CA LEU A 305 -23.20 1.33 -1.73
C LEU A 305 -24.25 1.84 -2.74
N ILE A 306 -23.83 2.10 -3.98
CA ILE A 306 -24.76 2.48 -5.06
C ILE A 306 -25.80 1.38 -5.29
N GLN A 307 -25.37 0.12 -5.33
CA GLN A 307 -26.27 -1.02 -5.47
C GLN A 307 -27.12 -1.25 -4.21
N PHE A 308 -26.51 -1.12 -3.04
CA PHE A 308 -27.15 -1.32 -1.74
C PHE A 308 -28.32 -0.36 -1.53
N TYR A 309 -28.16 0.90 -1.92
CA TYR A 309 -29.19 1.93 -1.85
C TYR A 309 -30.05 2.03 -3.11
N ASN A 310 -29.84 1.17 -4.12
CA ASN A 310 -30.49 1.24 -5.42
C ASN A 310 -30.40 2.64 -6.08
N ILE A 311 -29.25 3.29 -5.94
CA ILE A 311 -28.99 4.61 -6.53
C ILE A 311 -28.76 4.44 -8.04
N GLN A 312 -29.56 5.14 -8.84
CA GLN A 312 -29.36 5.18 -10.28
C GLN A 312 -28.27 6.21 -10.62
N LEU A 313 -27.22 5.75 -11.30
CA LEU A 313 -26.15 6.61 -11.79
C LEU A 313 -26.19 6.77 -13.30
N THR A 314 -26.01 7.99 -13.76
CA THR A 314 -25.79 8.31 -15.18
C THR A 314 -24.31 8.13 -15.56
N LEU A 315 -23.98 8.06 -16.85
CA LEU A 315 -22.59 8.01 -17.33
C LEU A 315 -21.75 9.20 -16.82
N LYS A 316 -22.35 10.39 -16.69
CA LYS A 316 -21.68 11.57 -16.13
C LYS A 316 -21.30 11.36 -14.66
N ASP A 317 -22.11 10.61 -13.92
CA ASP A 317 -21.84 10.32 -12.51
C ASP A 317 -20.69 9.34 -12.34
N TYR A 318 -20.58 8.33 -13.20
CA TYR A 318 -19.43 7.43 -13.20
C TYR A 318 -18.12 8.17 -13.52
N PHE A 319 -18.17 9.15 -14.43
CA PHE A 319 -17.02 10.01 -14.71
C PHE A 319 -16.62 10.86 -13.49
N TRP A 320 -17.58 11.49 -12.82
CA TRP A 320 -17.32 12.25 -11.59
C TRP A 320 -16.83 11.36 -10.44
N LEU A 321 -17.36 10.15 -10.34
CA LEU A 321 -16.91 9.15 -9.38
C LEU A 321 -15.44 8.76 -9.65
N PHE A 322 -15.09 8.51 -10.91
CA PHE A 322 -13.71 8.22 -11.32
C PHE A 322 -12.76 9.35 -10.92
N ILE A 323 -13.12 10.61 -11.18
CA ILE A 323 -12.30 11.77 -10.78
C ILE A 323 -12.15 11.85 -9.26
N THR A 324 -13.26 11.68 -8.53
CA THR A 324 -13.27 11.77 -7.07
C THR A 324 -12.38 10.69 -6.46
N ILE A 325 -12.47 9.44 -6.94
CA ILE A 325 -11.61 8.34 -6.49
C ILE A 325 -10.15 8.59 -6.88
N SER A 326 -9.88 9.14 -8.07
CA SER A 326 -8.52 9.47 -8.51
C SER A 326 -7.83 10.47 -7.59
N ILE A 327 -8.59 11.42 -7.03
CA ILE A 327 -8.09 12.40 -6.06
C ILE A 327 -8.00 11.77 -4.67
N ALA A 328 -9.05 11.09 -4.21
CA ALA A 328 -9.12 10.48 -2.88
C ALA A 328 -8.07 9.37 -2.66
N SER A 329 -7.76 8.59 -3.69
CA SER A 329 -6.71 7.57 -3.59
C SER A 329 -5.33 8.13 -3.25
N LYS A 330 -5.08 9.42 -3.55
CA LYS A 330 -3.83 10.13 -3.19
C LYS A 330 -3.83 10.65 -1.75
N THR A 331 -4.99 10.73 -1.11
CA THR A 331 -5.11 11.07 0.31
C THR A 331 -5.00 9.83 1.20
N ALA A 332 -5.26 8.64 0.64
CA ALA A 332 -5.04 7.37 1.31
C ALA A 332 -3.55 7.17 1.63
N SER A 333 -3.24 6.67 2.82
CA SER A 333 -1.89 6.28 3.21
C SER A 333 -1.75 4.75 3.16
N GLY A 334 -0.56 4.19 2.94
CA GLY A 334 -0.37 2.72 2.98
C GLY A 334 -0.48 2.06 4.38
N VAL A 335 -1.21 2.65 5.33
CA VAL A 335 -1.36 2.23 6.75
C VAL A 335 -2.78 1.68 6.98
N PRO A 336 -3.00 0.75 7.93
CA PRO A 336 -4.35 0.25 8.22
C PRO A 336 -5.35 1.37 8.55
N GLY A 337 -6.60 1.22 8.11
CA GLY A 337 -7.71 2.16 8.35
C GLY A 337 -7.71 3.44 7.49
N SER A 338 -6.59 3.80 6.86
CA SER A 338 -6.49 5.01 6.02
C SER A 338 -7.37 4.97 4.77
N GLY A 339 -7.56 3.78 4.17
CA GLY A 339 -8.37 3.66 2.98
C GLY A 339 -9.86 3.79 3.28
N PHE A 340 -10.29 3.44 4.51
CA PHE A 340 -11.64 3.75 4.96
C PHE A 340 -11.85 5.27 5.11
N LEU A 341 -10.87 5.99 5.64
CA LEU A 341 -10.91 7.46 5.66
C LEU A 341 -10.97 8.05 4.24
N ALA A 342 -10.20 7.49 3.30
CA ALA A 342 -10.27 7.90 1.90
C ALA A 342 -11.64 7.58 1.27
N LEU A 343 -12.30 6.49 1.67
CA LEU A 343 -13.67 6.18 1.27
C LEU A 343 -14.64 7.23 1.80
N MET A 344 -14.56 7.57 3.10
CA MET A 344 -15.39 8.63 3.69
C MET A 344 -15.24 9.96 2.93
N PHE A 345 -14.00 10.34 2.64
CA PHE A 345 -13.70 11.54 1.84
C PHE A 345 -14.31 11.43 0.43
N THR A 346 -14.18 10.26 -0.21
CA THR A 346 -14.76 10.01 -1.54
C THR A 346 -16.28 10.18 -1.52
N LEU A 347 -16.98 9.56 -0.57
CA LEU A 347 -18.44 9.64 -0.47
C LEU A 347 -18.91 11.06 -0.17
N SER A 348 -18.26 11.73 0.77
CA SER A 348 -18.55 13.12 1.12
C SER A 348 -18.37 14.05 -0.09
N ARG A 349 -17.34 13.84 -0.90
CA ARG A 349 -17.09 14.66 -2.08
C ARG A 349 -18.00 14.31 -3.27
N PHE A 350 -18.35 13.04 -3.42
CA PHE A 350 -19.26 12.59 -4.48
C PHE A 350 -20.71 13.03 -4.22
N GLY A 351 -21.13 13.09 -2.95
CA GLY A 351 -22.38 13.72 -2.51
C GLY A 351 -23.68 12.99 -2.86
N LYS A 352 -23.63 11.90 -3.63
CA LYS A 352 -24.80 11.10 -4.04
C LYS A 352 -25.03 9.84 -3.22
N ILE A 353 -24.04 9.42 -2.42
CA ILE A 353 -24.10 8.18 -1.63
C ILE A 353 -24.25 8.57 -0.15
N PRO A 354 -25.29 8.08 0.56
CA PRO A 354 -25.46 8.30 1.98
C PRO A 354 -24.27 7.78 2.80
N THR A 355 -23.86 8.54 3.82
CA THR A 355 -22.76 8.18 4.73
C THR A 355 -23.23 7.43 5.98
N THR A 356 -24.54 7.27 6.16
CA THR A 356 -25.17 6.74 7.38
C THR A 356 -24.81 5.28 7.65
N ASP A 357 -24.67 4.46 6.61
CA ASP A 357 -24.34 3.03 6.76
C ASP A 357 -22.89 2.70 6.36
N LEU A 358 -21.99 3.69 6.38
CA LEU A 358 -20.54 3.45 6.28
C LEU A 358 -20.05 2.47 7.35
N ALA A 359 -20.69 2.45 8.53
CA ALA A 359 -20.39 1.52 9.61
C ALA A 359 -20.54 0.04 9.20
N LEU A 360 -21.40 -0.26 8.21
CA LEU A 360 -21.54 -1.61 7.66
C LEU A 360 -20.27 -2.03 6.91
N LEU A 361 -19.71 -1.16 6.08
CA LEU A 361 -18.42 -1.42 5.42
C LEU A 361 -17.24 -1.42 6.40
N TYR A 362 -17.32 -0.64 7.49
CA TYR A 362 -16.28 -0.63 8.51
C TYR A 362 -16.05 -2.02 9.11
N SER A 363 -17.12 -2.79 9.30
CA SER A 363 -17.04 -4.16 9.84
C SER A 363 -16.25 -5.14 8.97
N VAL A 364 -16.09 -4.84 7.67
CA VAL A 364 -15.36 -5.68 6.71
C VAL A 364 -14.13 -5.00 6.10
N ASP A 365 -13.91 -3.70 6.36
CA ASP A 365 -12.72 -2.96 5.88
C ASP A 365 -11.43 -3.66 6.30
N ARG A 366 -11.42 -4.27 7.49
CA ARG A 366 -10.27 -5.02 7.97
C ARG A 366 -9.81 -6.09 6.99
N PHE A 367 -10.73 -6.91 6.49
CA PHE A 367 -10.40 -8.00 5.57
C PHE A 367 -10.04 -7.48 4.17
N MET A 368 -10.73 -6.43 3.71
CA MET A 368 -10.43 -5.78 2.43
C MET A 368 -9.08 -5.04 2.46
N ASN A 369 -8.65 -4.56 3.62
CA ASN A 369 -7.38 -3.85 3.81
C ASN A 369 -6.17 -4.74 3.52
N GLU A 370 -6.25 -6.05 3.79
CA GLU A 370 -5.19 -7.01 3.47
C GLU A 370 -4.97 -7.10 1.95
N ALA A 371 -6.04 -7.37 1.19
CA ALA A 371 -6.00 -7.39 -0.28
C ALA A 371 -5.49 -6.05 -0.85
N ARG A 372 -6.00 -4.93 -0.32
CA ARG A 372 -5.56 -3.57 -0.68
C ARG A 372 -4.05 -3.39 -0.48
N SER A 373 -3.54 -3.73 0.70
CA SER A 373 -2.14 -3.51 1.05
C SER A 373 -1.19 -4.37 0.22
N VAL A 374 -1.52 -5.64 -0.03
CA VAL A 374 -0.73 -6.52 -0.90
C VAL A 374 -0.70 -6.00 -2.33
N THR A 375 -1.87 -5.64 -2.86
CA THR A 375 -1.99 -5.12 -4.24
C THR A 375 -1.21 -3.82 -4.41
N ASN A 376 -1.27 -2.91 -3.43
CA ASN A 376 -0.46 -1.69 -3.41
C ASN A 376 1.04 -2.02 -3.41
N PHE A 377 1.48 -2.90 -2.51
CA PHE A 377 2.89 -3.28 -2.40
C PHE A 377 3.43 -3.87 -3.70
N ILE A 378 2.71 -4.82 -4.31
CA ILE A 378 3.10 -5.45 -5.57
C ILE A 378 3.09 -4.41 -6.70
N GLY A 379 2.05 -3.58 -6.82
CA GLY A 379 1.98 -2.54 -7.85
C GLY A 379 3.14 -1.54 -7.77
N ILE A 380 3.52 -1.13 -6.56
CA ILE A 380 4.67 -0.23 -6.34
C ILE A 380 5.99 -0.91 -6.72
N THR A 381 6.22 -2.14 -6.27
CA THR A 381 7.47 -2.86 -6.54
C THR A 381 7.63 -3.19 -8.03
N VAL A 382 6.55 -3.60 -8.70
CA VAL A 382 6.53 -3.80 -10.15
C VAL A 382 6.82 -2.49 -10.91
N SER A 383 6.23 -1.36 -10.48
CA SER A 383 6.51 -0.06 -11.08
C SER A 383 8.00 0.32 -11.00
N ALA A 384 8.61 0.08 -9.83
CA ALA A 384 10.01 0.37 -9.58
C ALA A 384 10.93 -0.54 -10.41
N ALA A 385 10.58 -1.82 -10.54
CA ALA A 385 11.31 -2.78 -11.37
C ALA A 385 11.28 -2.39 -12.86
N ILE A 386 10.10 -2.05 -13.40
CA ILE A 386 9.93 -1.67 -14.81
C ILE A 386 10.72 -0.40 -15.12
N ILE A 387 10.57 0.65 -14.32
CA ILE A 387 11.22 1.94 -14.58
C ILE A 387 12.73 1.82 -14.38
N SER A 388 13.19 1.01 -13.40
CA SER A 388 14.61 0.68 -13.27
C SER A 388 15.14 0.00 -14.54
N LYS A 389 14.44 -1.02 -15.04
CA LYS A 389 14.86 -1.76 -16.24
C LYS A 389 14.90 -0.88 -17.50
N LEU A 390 13.92 0.00 -17.67
CA LEU A 390 13.86 0.96 -18.77
C LEU A 390 15.07 1.89 -18.83
N ASN A 391 15.59 2.28 -17.67
CA ASN A 391 16.69 3.25 -17.58
C ASN A 391 18.07 2.60 -17.45
N GLN A 392 18.17 1.35 -16.97
CA GLN A 392 19.42 0.58 -16.97
C GLN A 392 19.94 0.32 -18.39
N ASN A 393 19.05 -0.04 -19.33
CA ASN A 393 19.41 -0.26 -20.75
C ASN A 393 19.93 1.02 -21.44
N THR A 394 19.60 2.20 -20.92
CA THR A 394 20.07 3.48 -21.48
C THR A 394 21.48 3.83 -20.98
N ILE A 395 21.89 3.30 -19.82
CA ILE A 395 23.20 3.55 -19.21
C ILE A 395 24.26 2.63 -19.82
N SER A 396 23.94 1.36 -20.13
CA SER A 396 24.88 0.44 -20.79
C SER A 396 25.27 0.90 -22.20
N LEU A 397 24.30 1.37 -23.00
CA LEU A 397 24.55 1.87 -24.36
C LEU A 397 25.43 3.13 -24.41
N LYS A 398 25.50 3.92 -23.33
CA LYS A 398 26.36 5.11 -23.27
C LYS A 398 27.82 4.76 -22.91
N ASN A 399 28.03 3.66 -22.18
CA ASN A 399 29.37 3.20 -21.79
C ASN A 399 30.08 2.39 -22.88
N ASP A 400 29.35 1.85 -23.87
CA ASP A 400 29.94 1.15 -25.02
C ASP A 400 30.32 2.11 -26.18
N VAL A 401 30.00 3.40 -26.05
CA VAL A 401 30.24 4.44 -27.08
C VAL A 401 31.25 5.51 -26.59
N SER A 402 31.73 5.39 -25.35
CA SER A 402 32.81 6.20 -24.76
C SER A 402 34.05 5.35 -24.55
#